data_AF-A0A6B8TGJ1-F1
#
_entry.id   AF-A0A6B8TGJ1-F1
#
_cell.length_a   1.000
_cell.length_b   1.000
_cell.length_c   1.000
_cell.angle_alpha   90.00
_cell.angle_beta   90.00
_cell.angle_gamma   90.00
#
_symmetry.space_group_name_H-M   'P 1'
#
loop_
_entity.id
_entity.type
_entity.pdbx_description
1 polymer ?
#
loop_
_entity_poly.entity_id
_entity_poly.type
_entity_poly.pdbx_seq_one_letter_code
_entity_poly.pdbx_strand_id
1 'polypeptide(L)'
;MKTTTLILTAAVVATTLFSCGKKDDSSDEKKFSVSSTQVTLIEGGKTTIKVSTPANSLTIVSSNENVATATPQDKTVMVQINGEKEGTAVLTITDPQKNSAKVNVTVNKKTSQSNGKRFEVKSDVIFLKKNEETDVTGWVKKGSGNYTVSTPNTSVVKEAGKKNGKLYAIGSGEGLTDKLKFKDLDYNEELEVPVYVIVPFTAVGIPASMAVNDVQTFNLTGVYNTGSLQNGRYDRVTITANNDKVEATLITKDIKAQGNNQGTKLGELVTGIKITAKQAGEAVIQLTNGDGQSLQIKFTVTAYVANNYFNVNADGVLTVKSGVILPAEVVLPSNAKKVAEKAFKNQPNVTSIDFNNVTEIEGSLFDNVANPTGINITKVIMRKVEKIGYDTFRNAVHLKVIEFPSTLKFLGNQSLFGCTALRAVAFRSTTPPKGMTYSGSELEKAENALDTDRGNRVRLFIPIGSATAYQTALNTNSKFRYLKGAKGVNWYTGDTHQAIVDIANFDKVDFTKL
;
A
#
# COMPACT_ATOMS: atom_id res chain seq x y z
N MET A 1 -4.99 46.28 39.96
CA MET A 1 -5.13 44.90 40.46
C MET A 1 -4.80 43.95 39.32
N LYS A 2 -3.73 43.15 39.44
CA LYS A 2 -3.30 42.19 38.41
C LYS A 2 -4.18 40.94 38.51
N THR A 3 -5.10 40.76 37.58
CA THR A 3 -5.84 39.51 37.38
C THR A 3 -4.94 38.55 36.61
N THR A 4 -4.26 37.67 37.35
CA THR A 4 -3.52 36.55 36.78
C THR A 4 -4.51 35.48 36.35
N THR A 5 -5.00 35.54 35.11
CA THR A 5 -5.79 34.45 34.53
C THR A 5 -4.84 33.28 34.22
N LEU A 6 -4.79 32.29 35.12
CA LEU A 6 -4.27 30.97 34.81
C LEU A 6 -5.15 30.37 33.71
N ILE A 7 -4.59 30.15 32.52
CA ILE A 7 -5.20 29.25 31.55
C ILE A 7 -5.04 27.85 32.14
N LEU A 8 -6.12 27.32 32.73
CA LEU A 8 -6.22 25.88 33.03
C LEU A 8 -6.15 25.14 31.69
N THR A 9 -5.02 24.50 31.41
CA THR A 9 -4.94 23.45 30.40
C THR A 9 -5.84 22.31 30.87
N ALA A 10 -6.95 22.09 30.16
CA ALA A 10 -7.98 21.11 30.52
C ALA A 10 -7.39 19.69 30.58
N ALA A 11 -7.12 19.20 31.78
CA ALA A 11 -6.94 17.77 32.05
C ALA A 11 -8.33 17.17 32.27
N VAL A 12 -8.74 16.23 31.42
CA VAL A 12 -9.96 15.45 31.65
C VAL A 12 -9.58 14.20 32.41
N VAL A 13 -10.07 14.10 33.64
CA VAL A 13 -9.89 12.95 34.53
C VAL A 13 -11.23 12.24 34.60
N ALA A 14 -11.36 11.08 33.95
CA ALA A 14 -12.57 10.27 33.99
C ALA A 14 -12.51 9.31 35.18
N THR A 15 -13.40 9.49 36.15
CA THR A 15 -13.47 8.66 37.35
C THR A 15 -14.37 7.44 37.13
N THR A 16 -13.79 6.29 36.77
CA THR A 16 -14.49 5.00 36.89
C THR A 16 -13.88 4.19 38.02
N LEU A 17 -14.57 4.12 39.16
CA LEU A 17 -14.21 3.25 40.28
C LEU A 17 -14.60 1.81 39.92
N PHE A 18 -13.67 1.02 39.39
CA PHE A 18 -13.82 -0.43 39.35
C PHE A 18 -13.22 -1.02 40.64
N SER A 19 -14.09 -1.22 41.63
CA SER A 19 -13.82 -2.10 42.76
C SER A 19 -13.94 -3.55 42.26
N CYS A 20 -12.82 -4.22 42.00
CA CYS A 20 -12.79 -5.67 41.93
C CYS A 20 -12.60 -6.23 43.34
N GLY A 21 -13.67 -6.78 43.92
CA GLY A 21 -13.59 -7.52 45.18
C GLY A 21 -14.94 -8.08 45.59
N LYS A 22 -15.02 -9.41 45.67
CA LYS A 22 -16.15 -10.14 46.27
C LYS A 22 -16.49 -9.57 47.66
N LYS A 23 -17.78 -9.61 47.98
CA LYS A 23 -18.39 -9.38 49.30
C LYS A 23 -17.63 -10.15 50.37
N ASP A 24 -17.29 -9.47 51.48
CA ASP A 24 -17.48 -9.90 52.87
C ASP A 24 -16.99 -8.78 53.84
N ASP A 25 -17.37 -8.92 55.10
CA ASP A 25 -17.72 -7.90 56.11
C ASP A 25 -16.69 -6.85 56.58
N SER A 26 -17.26 -5.86 57.29
CA SER A 26 -16.69 -4.65 57.88
C SER A 26 -15.38 -4.83 58.67
N SER A 27 -14.32 -4.21 58.15
CA SER A 27 -13.36 -3.38 58.90
C SER A 27 -12.75 -2.39 57.90
N ASP A 28 -12.43 -1.16 58.33
CA ASP A 28 -11.85 -0.10 57.49
C ASP A 28 -10.39 -0.42 57.05
N GLU A 29 -10.21 -1.48 56.27
CA GLU A 29 -8.95 -1.73 55.56
C GLU A 29 -8.89 -0.83 54.32
N LYS A 30 -7.97 0.14 54.32
CA LYS A 30 -7.67 1.01 53.18
C LYS A 30 -7.20 0.17 51.97
N LYS A 31 -8.13 -0.30 51.14
CA LYS A 31 -7.82 -1.01 49.89
C LYS A 31 -7.04 -0.10 48.92
N PHE A 32 -5.95 -0.65 48.39
CA PHE A 32 -5.13 0.04 47.39
C PHE A 32 -5.97 0.48 46.20
N SER A 33 -6.04 1.77 45.92
CA SER A 33 -6.82 2.31 44.81
C SER A 33 -6.24 3.61 44.27
N VAL A 34 -6.62 3.95 43.04
CA VAL A 34 -6.30 5.23 42.40
C VAL A 34 -7.58 6.00 42.13
N SER A 35 -7.54 7.31 42.31
CA SER A 35 -8.66 8.22 42.03
C SER A 35 -9.04 8.28 40.55
N SER A 36 -8.14 7.88 39.65
CA SER A 36 -8.44 7.71 38.23
C SER A 36 -7.64 6.59 37.61
N THR A 37 -8.28 5.82 36.74
CA THR A 37 -7.67 4.77 35.91
C THR A 37 -7.38 5.26 34.49
N GLN A 38 -7.83 6.47 34.12
CA GLN A 38 -7.58 7.07 32.81
C GLN A 38 -7.29 8.58 32.92
N VAL A 39 -6.25 9.02 32.23
CA VAL A 39 -5.80 10.41 32.22
C VAL A 39 -5.56 10.82 30.77
N THR A 40 -6.16 11.93 30.36
CA THR A 40 -5.84 12.56 29.06
C THR A 40 -5.15 13.90 29.30
N LEU A 41 -3.97 14.07 28.71
CA LEU A 41 -3.15 15.27 28.77
C LEU A 41 -2.90 15.78 27.35
N ILE A 42 -2.47 17.04 27.25
CA ILE A 42 -1.75 17.54 26.08
C ILE A 42 -0.24 17.42 26.34
N GLU A 43 0.57 17.35 25.29
CA GLU A 43 2.03 17.32 25.39
C GLU A 43 2.56 18.51 26.23
N GLY A 44 3.43 18.21 27.20
CA GLY A 44 3.93 19.12 28.24
C GLY A 44 2.96 19.35 29.41
N GLY A 45 1.74 18.79 29.36
CA GLY A 45 0.72 18.90 30.39
C GLY A 45 1.03 18.07 31.63
N LYS A 46 0.48 18.50 32.77
CA LYS A 46 0.64 17.82 34.07
C LYS A 46 -0.71 17.69 34.77
N THR A 47 -0.89 16.62 35.54
CA THR A 47 -2.01 16.46 36.46
C THR A 47 -1.55 15.71 37.70
N THR A 48 -2.36 15.69 38.75
CA THR A 48 -2.08 14.91 39.96
C THR A 48 -3.27 14.01 40.24
N ILE A 49 -3.00 12.73 40.52
CA ILE A 49 -4.00 11.78 40.99
C ILE A 49 -3.70 11.38 42.43
N LYS A 50 -4.75 11.10 43.19
CA LYS A 50 -4.65 10.50 44.52
C LYS A 50 -4.58 8.98 44.42
N VAL A 51 -3.74 8.38 45.23
CA VAL A 51 -3.64 6.96 45.55
C VAL A 51 -4.23 6.79 46.95
N SER A 52 -4.88 5.68 47.26
CA SER A 52 -5.27 5.33 48.63
C SER A 52 -4.49 4.08 48.98
N THR A 53 -3.52 4.19 49.88
CA THR A 53 -2.74 3.05 50.39
C THR A 53 -2.38 3.34 51.86
N PRO A 54 -2.27 2.32 52.72
CA PRO A 54 -1.69 2.47 54.05
C PRO A 54 -0.17 2.72 54.02
N ALA A 55 0.49 2.55 52.87
CA ALA A 55 1.93 2.70 52.71
C ALA A 55 2.41 4.14 52.53
N ASN A 56 3.66 4.37 52.92
CA ASN A 56 4.31 5.68 52.99
C ASN A 56 5.20 5.95 51.75
N SER A 57 5.28 4.98 50.84
CA SER A 57 6.10 5.02 49.63
C SER A 57 5.39 4.32 48.47
N LEU A 58 5.70 4.76 47.24
CA LEU A 58 5.15 4.21 46.00
C LEU A 58 6.28 4.02 45.00
N THR A 59 6.21 2.94 44.23
CA THR A 59 7.01 2.73 43.03
C THR A 59 6.12 2.93 41.81
N ILE A 60 6.60 3.66 40.81
CA ILE A 60 5.85 3.93 39.59
C ILE A 60 6.71 3.53 38.40
N VAL A 61 6.13 2.74 37.49
CA VAL A 61 6.77 2.30 36.25
C VAL A 61 5.88 2.70 35.08
N SER A 62 6.45 3.40 34.10
CA SER A 62 5.78 3.71 32.84
C SER A 62 6.09 2.66 31.78
N SER A 63 5.08 2.23 31.02
CA SER A 63 5.30 1.39 29.84
C SER A 63 6.01 2.14 28.71
N ASN A 64 5.99 3.49 28.72
CA ASN A 64 6.68 4.33 27.74
C ASN A 64 6.97 5.73 28.33
N GLU A 65 8.16 5.90 28.89
CA GLU A 65 8.60 7.16 29.52
C GLU A 65 8.73 8.31 28.52
N ASN A 66 8.88 8.03 27.22
CA ASN A 66 8.87 9.08 26.19
C ASN A 66 7.48 9.70 26.01
N VAL A 67 6.42 9.03 26.44
CA VAL A 67 5.02 9.50 26.31
C VAL A 67 4.52 10.04 27.64
N ALA A 68 4.71 9.34 28.75
CA ALA A 68 4.29 9.83 30.06
C ALA A 68 5.20 9.34 31.19
N THR A 69 5.49 10.24 32.12
CA THR A 69 6.21 9.95 33.37
C THR A 69 5.32 10.26 34.57
N ALA A 70 5.69 9.75 35.75
CA ALA A 70 4.99 10.10 36.97
C ALA A 70 5.91 10.02 38.19
N THR A 71 5.70 10.93 39.13
CA THR A 71 6.47 11.03 40.38
C THR A 71 5.55 11.16 41.59
N PRO A 72 5.84 10.48 42.71
CA PRO A 72 5.15 10.74 43.97
C PRO A 72 5.45 12.16 44.47
N GLN A 73 4.46 12.85 45.02
CA GLN A 73 4.64 14.16 45.64
C GLN A 73 4.73 14.04 47.17
N ASP A 74 5.75 14.66 47.77
CA ASP A 74 5.96 14.93 49.21
C ASP A 74 5.31 13.95 50.19
N LYS A 75 5.89 12.75 50.43
CA LYS A 75 5.46 11.76 51.46
C LYS A 75 3.94 11.46 51.52
N THR A 76 3.18 11.90 50.53
CA THR A 76 1.72 11.80 50.46
C THR A 76 1.35 10.84 49.35
N VAL A 77 0.12 10.35 49.42
CA VAL A 77 -0.47 9.46 48.43
C VAL A 77 -0.89 10.21 47.16
N MET A 78 -0.15 11.24 46.74
CA MET A 78 -0.39 12.01 45.52
C MET A 78 0.68 11.66 44.48
N VAL A 79 0.24 11.41 43.25
CA VAL A 79 1.12 11.09 42.12
C VAL A 79 0.92 12.14 41.04
N GLN A 80 1.98 12.90 40.75
CA GLN A 80 2.01 13.81 39.62
C GLN A 80 2.30 13.01 38.35
N ILE A 81 1.47 13.16 37.33
CA ILE A 81 1.62 12.56 36.01
C ILE A 81 1.98 13.68 35.03
N ASN A 82 3.04 13.48 34.26
CA ASN A 82 3.49 14.38 33.20
C ASN A 82 3.25 13.71 31.84
N GLY A 83 2.65 14.43 30.88
CA GLY A 83 2.57 14.01 29.48
C GLY A 83 3.75 14.59 28.71
N GLU A 84 4.68 13.73 28.27
CA GLU A 84 5.96 14.13 27.66
C GLU A 84 5.86 14.31 26.14
N LYS A 85 5.26 13.35 25.43
CA LYS A 85 5.03 13.41 23.98
C LYS A 85 3.71 12.76 23.59
N GLU A 86 3.18 13.13 22.43
CA GLU A 86 1.99 12.51 21.84
C GLU A 86 2.09 10.98 21.83
N GLY A 87 1.04 10.31 22.32
CA GLY A 87 0.96 8.85 22.36
C GLY A 87 0.17 8.31 23.56
N THR A 88 0.29 7.01 23.80
CA THR A 88 -0.32 6.34 24.96
C THR A 88 0.72 5.62 25.81
N ALA A 89 0.57 5.68 27.13
CA ALA A 89 1.38 4.95 28.10
C ALA A 89 0.51 4.38 29.23
N VAL A 90 0.98 3.32 29.88
CA VAL A 90 0.35 2.76 31.08
C VAL A 90 1.30 2.96 32.25
N LEU A 91 0.83 3.67 33.28
CA LEU A 91 1.54 3.81 34.55
C LEU A 91 1.10 2.69 35.48
N THR A 92 2.04 1.92 35.99
CA THR A 92 1.82 0.93 37.04
C THR A 92 2.32 1.50 38.37
N ILE A 93 1.40 1.74 39.30
CA ILE A 93 1.68 2.29 40.62
C ILE A 93 1.59 1.15 41.63
N THR A 94 2.63 0.95 42.43
CA THR A 94 2.77 -0.19 43.33
C THR A 94 3.23 0.27 44.72
N ASP A 95 2.63 -0.29 45.79
CA ASP A 95 3.10 -0.09 47.17
C ASP A 95 4.10 -1.18 47.62
N PRO A 96 4.77 -1.03 48.78
CA PRO A 96 5.71 -2.03 49.31
C PRO A 96 5.08 -3.40 49.60
N GLN A 97 3.76 -3.45 49.81
CA GLN A 97 2.98 -4.67 50.02
C GLN A 97 2.61 -5.36 48.69
N LYS A 98 3.09 -4.81 47.55
CA LYS A 98 2.85 -5.28 46.18
C LYS A 98 1.42 -5.11 45.68
N ASN A 99 0.61 -4.31 46.35
CA ASN A 99 -0.67 -3.88 45.78
C ASN A 99 -0.41 -2.89 44.66
N SER A 100 -1.16 -3.01 43.55
CA SER A 100 -0.92 -2.16 42.38
C SER A 100 -2.19 -1.76 41.64
N ALA A 101 -2.09 -0.66 40.90
CA ALA A 101 -3.13 -0.18 40.01
C ALA A 101 -2.49 0.37 38.73
N LYS A 102 -3.26 0.30 37.64
CA LYS A 102 -2.85 0.80 36.31
C LYS A 102 -3.63 2.06 35.97
N VAL A 103 -2.92 3.04 35.43
CA VAL A 103 -3.49 4.29 34.91
C VAL A 103 -3.12 4.41 33.43
N ASN A 104 -4.13 4.41 32.57
CA ASN A 104 -3.95 4.61 31.13
C ASN A 104 -3.82 6.10 30.85
N VAL A 105 -2.68 6.53 30.32
CA VAL A 105 -2.39 7.92 29.98
C VAL A 105 -2.43 8.08 28.47
N THR A 106 -3.26 8.99 27.98
CA THR A 106 -3.26 9.46 26.59
C THR A 106 -2.73 10.88 26.57
N VAL A 107 -1.70 11.13 25.77
CA VAL A 107 -1.14 12.46 25.55
C VAL A 107 -1.46 12.87 24.12
N ASN A 108 -2.26 13.91 23.98
CA ASN A 108 -2.60 14.51 22.71
C ASN A 108 -1.51 15.51 22.31
N LYS A 109 -1.27 15.65 21.00
CA LYS A 109 -0.32 16.63 20.46
C LYS A 109 -0.65 18.05 20.90
N LYS A 110 0.37 18.85 21.22
CA LYS A 110 0.19 20.29 21.45
C LYS A 110 -0.02 21.01 20.12
N THR A 111 -1.20 21.59 19.91
CA THR A 111 -1.60 22.26 18.65
C THR A 111 -1.23 23.75 18.59
N SER A 112 -0.58 24.27 19.63
CA SER A 112 -0.15 25.66 19.73
C SER A 112 1.21 25.77 20.41
N GLN A 113 1.93 26.84 20.12
CA GLN A 113 3.19 27.19 20.76
C GLN A 113 3.12 28.61 21.32
N SER A 114 3.86 28.85 22.41
CA SER A 114 4.02 30.17 23.04
C SER A 114 5.45 30.29 23.57
N ASN A 115 6.02 31.50 23.55
CA ASN A 115 7.31 31.80 24.21
C ASN A 115 7.11 32.53 25.55
N GLY A 116 5.84 32.76 25.92
CA GLY A 116 5.41 33.53 27.08
C GLY A 116 3.93 33.29 27.37
N LYS A 117 3.33 34.08 28.27
CA LYS A 117 1.90 33.97 28.60
C LYS A 117 0.98 34.70 27.61
N ARG A 118 1.52 35.50 26.70
CA ARG A 118 0.76 36.54 26.01
C ARG A 118 0.62 36.31 24.51
N PHE A 119 1.65 35.80 23.83
CA PHE A 119 1.60 35.46 22.41
C PHE A 119 1.53 33.96 22.16
N GLU A 120 0.55 33.53 21.35
CA GLU A 120 0.35 32.12 21.02
C GLU A 120 0.00 31.98 19.53
N VAL A 121 0.65 31.02 18.86
CA VAL A 121 0.35 30.64 17.47
C VAL A 121 0.12 29.15 17.36
N LYS A 122 -0.62 28.69 16.34
CA LYS A 122 -0.75 27.26 16.03
C LYS A 122 0.63 26.67 15.70
N SER A 123 0.82 25.40 16.05
CA SER A 123 2.03 24.63 15.71
C SER A 123 1.89 23.84 14.39
N ASP A 124 0.68 23.78 13.83
CA ASP A 124 0.40 23.07 12.57
C ASP A 124 1.17 23.68 11.40
N VAL A 125 1.57 22.82 10.46
CA VAL A 125 2.25 23.23 9.23
C VAL A 125 1.36 24.16 8.42
N ILE A 126 1.93 25.26 7.94
CA ILE A 126 1.28 26.18 7.01
C ILE A 126 1.48 25.68 5.58
N PHE A 127 0.39 25.45 4.87
CA PHE A 127 0.40 25.07 3.46
C PHE A 127 0.33 26.31 2.58
N LEU A 128 1.46 26.66 1.97
CA LEU A 128 1.57 27.80 1.06
C LEU A 128 1.32 27.37 -0.38
N LYS A 129 0.68 28.25 -1.15
CA LYS A 129 0.60 28.11 -2.58
C LYS A 129 1.82 28.76 -3.24
N LYS A 130 2.28 28.18 -4.34
CA LYS A 130 3.37 28.75 -5.14
C LYS A 130 2.87 29.99 -5.87
N ASN A 131 3.57 31.12 -5.71
CA ASN A 131 3.28 32.40 -6.36
C ASN A 131 1.87 32.98 -6.09
N GLU A 132 1.16 32.50 -5.07
CA GLU A 132 -0.14 33.04 -4.65
C GLU A 132 -0.09 33.42 -3.16
N GLU A 133 -0.83 34.47 -2.78
CA GLU A 133 -1.00 34.87 -1.38
C GLU A 133 -1.81 33.82 -0.61
N THR A 134 -1.23 33.26 0.46
CA THR A 134 -1.94 32.46 1.47
C THR A 134 -2.22 33.34 2.69
N ASP A 135 -3.49 33.44 3.12
CA ASP A 135 -3.87 34.11 4.38
C ASP A 135 -3.46 33.24 5.57
N VAL A 136 -2.53 33.73 6.38
CA VAL A 136 -2.01 33.04 7.57
C VAL A 136 -2.44 33.72 8.87
N THR A 137 -3.37 34.68 8.81
CA THR A 137 -3.84 35.43 9.98
C THR A 137 -4.38 34.50 11.08
N GLY A 138 -5.11 33.45 10.67
CA GLY A 138 -5.72 32.47 11.56
C GLY A 138 -4.73 31.55 12.32
N TRP A 139 -3.42 31.67 12.06
CA TRP A 139 -2.40 30.98 12.87
C TRP A 139 -2.14 31.68 14.20
N VAL A 140 -2.37 33.00 14.31
CA VAL A 140 -2.28 33.69 15.60
C VAL A 140 -3.53 33.38 16.42
N LYS A 141 -3.32 32.81 17.61
CA LYS A 141 -4.39 32.42 18.54
C LYS A 141 -4.60 33.45 19.64
N LYS A 142 -3.53 34.12 20.05
CA LYS A 142 -3.53 35.07 21.17
C LYS A 142 -2.39 36.08 21.01
N GLY A 143 -2.63 37.33 21.38
CA GLY A 143 -1.63 38.39 21.38
C GLY A 143 -2.27 39.78 21.54
N SER A 144 -1.51 40.83 21.21
CA SER A 144 -1.89 42.24 21.32
C SER A 144 -2.88 42.72 20.26
N GLY A 145 -2.95 42.03 19.11
CA GLY A 145 -3.61 42.49 17.89
C GLY A 145 -2.66 43.14 16.88
N ASN A 146 -1.43 43.49 17.30
CA ASN A 146 -0.43 44.11 16.47
C ASN A 146 0.68 43.13 16.06
N TYR A 147 0.43 42.42 14.95
CA TYR A 147 1.30 41.34 14.48
C TYR A 147 2.00 41.65 13.16
N THR A 148 3.11 40.97 12.90
CA THR A 148 3.73 40.81 11.58
C THR A 148 4.13 39.35 11.35
N VAL A 149 4.32 38.98 10.08
CA VAL A 149 4.90 37.69 9.68
C VAL A 149 6.04 37.94 8.70
N SER A 150 7.14 37.21 8.84
CA SER A 150 8.30 37.28 7.96
C SER A 150 8.85 35.90 7.64
N THR A 151 9.70 35.82 6.63
CA THR A 151 10.40 34.60 6.25
C THR A 151 11.91 34.75 6.52
N PRO A 152 12.56 33.75 7.12
CA PRO A 152 14.02 33.70 7.22
C PRO A 152 14.69 33.26 5.90
N ASN A 153 13.92 32.69 4.97
CA ASN A 153 14.46 32.08 3.75
C ASN A 153 13.56 32.38 2.53
N THR A 154 14.03 33.32 1.71
CA THR A 154 13.33 33.74 0.49
C THR A 154 13.34 32.69 -0.62
N SER A 155 14.20 31.67 -0.52
CA SER A 155 14.25 30.55 -1.47
C SER A 155 13.03 29.62 -1.31
N VAL A 156 12.40 29.59 -0.13
CA VAL A 156 11.21 28.77 0.15
C VAL A 156 9.94 29.61 0.17
N VAL A 157 9.95 30.73 0.90
CA VAL A 157 8.84 31.67 0.95
C VAL A 157 9.28 32.96 0.28
N LYS A 158 8.74 33.26 -0.90
CA LYS A 158 9.13 34.41 -1.71
C LYS A 158 8.88 35.74 -0.98
N GLU A 159 7.76 35.82 -0.28
CA GLU A 159 7.31 37.04 0.40
C GLU A 159 6.42 36.66 1.58
N ALA A 160 6.52 37.40 2.68
CA ALA A 160 5.64 37.29 3.84
C ALA A 160 5.52 38.66 4.51
N GLY A 161 4.32 39.01 4.96
CA GLY A 161 4.09 40.31 5.56
C GLY A 161 2.65 40.53 6.01
N LYS A 162 2.33 41.80 6.25
CA LYS A 162 0.97 42.25 6.57
C LYS A 162 0.48 43.21 5.50
N LYS A 163 -0.72 42.94 4.97
CA LYS A 163 -1.37 43.74 3.95
C LYS A 163 -2.87 43.78 4.25
N ASN A 164 -3.46 44.98 4.24
CA ASN A 164 -4.89 45.20 4.49
C ASN A 164 -5.39 44.52 5.79
N GLY A 165 -4.60 44.60 6.87
CA GLY A 165 -4.93 44.01 8.17
C GLY A 165 -4.75 42.49 8.27
N LYS A 166 -4.40 41.80 7.18
CA LYS A 166 -4.18 40.35 7.14
C LYS A 166 -2.69 40.02 7.07
N LEU A 167 -2.30 38.93 7.74
CA LEU A 167 -1.00 38.32 7.57
C LEU A 167 -1.04 37.39 6.36
N TYR A 168 -0.03 37.46 5.49
CA TYR A 168 0.05 36.63 4.30
C TYR A 168 1.47 36.11 4.08
N ALA A 169 1.58 35.03 3.31
CA ALA A 169 2.85 34.55 2.77
C ALA A 169 2.66 33.92 1.38
N ILE A 170 3.72 33.92 0.59
CA ILE A 170 3.74 33.43 -0.80
C ILE A 170 4.85 32.38 -0.93
N GLY A 171 4.53 31.17 -1.38
CA GLY A 171 5.52 30.12 -1.64
C GLY A 171 6.35 30.40 -2.90
N SER A 172 7.64 30.07 -2.87
CA SER A 172 8.58 30.28 -3.98
C SER A 172 8.61 29.09 -4.97
N GLY A 173 8.59 27.86 -4.46
CA GLY A 173 8.68 26.64 -5.27
C GLY A 173 7.98 25.45 -4.61
N GLU A 174 7.37 24.57 -5.42
CA GLU A 174 6.64 23.38 -4.96
C GLU A 174 7.54 22.39 -4.21
N GLY A 175 7.03 21.82 -3.13
CA GLY A 175 7.72 20.78 -2.36
C GLY A 175 8.73 21.31 -1.34
N LEU A 176 8.94 22.64 -1.30
CA LEU A 176 9.90 23.26 -0.39
C LEU A 176 9.34 23.39 1.03
N THR A 177 10.21 23.24 2.03
CA THR A 177 9.88 23.34 3.47
C THR A 177 10.82 24.28 4.19
N ASP A 178 10.30 25.10 5.10
CA ASP A 178 11.08 25.93 6.04
C ASP A 178 10.17 26.35 7.21
N LYS A 179 10.36 27.54 7.77
CA LYS A 179 9.51 28.15 8.79
C LYS A 179 9.12 29.59 8.45
N LEU A 180 7.97 30.02 8.94
CA LEU A 180 7.53 31.41 9.00
C LEU A 180 7.68 31.94 10.42
N LYS A 181 8.14 33.19 10.55
CA LYS A 181 8.29 33.89 11.81
C LYS A 181 7.09 34.78 12.06
N PHE A 182 6.30 34.47 13.07
CA PHE A 182 5.23 35.32 13.56
C PHE A 182 5.73 36.15 14.73
N LYS A 183 5.48 37.45 14.70
CA LYS A 183 5.92 38.37 15.75
C LYS A 183 4.78 39.25 16.23
N ASP A 184 4.59 39.28 17.55
CA ASP A 184 3.82 40.31 18.23
C ASP A 184 4.73 41.52 18.46
N LEU A 185 4.36 42.66 17.88
CA LEU A 185 5.19 43.86 17.90
C LEU A 185 5.13 44.57 19.25
N ASP A 186 4.01 44.49 19.97
CA ASP A 186 3.82 45.18 21.25
C ASP A 186 4.44 44.39 22.40
N TYR A 187 4.33 43.07 22.37
CA TYR A 187 4.96 42.20 23.36
C TYR A 187 6.41 41.83 23.02
N ASN A 188 6.84 42.10 21.78
CA ASN A 188 8.14 41.71 21.23
C ASN A 188 8.41 40.20 21.40
N GLU A 189 7.37 39.39 21.22
CA GLU A 189 7.39 37.93 21.32
C GLU A 189 7.35 37.34 19.88
N GLU A 190 8.28 36.42 19.55
CA GLU A 190 8.38 35.76 18.23
C GLU A 190 8.24 34.23 18.34
N LEU A 191 7.58 33.61 17.36
CA LEU A 191 7.37 32.17 17.25
C LEU A 191 7.53 31.72 15.79
N GLU A 192 8.11 30.53 15.59
CA GLU A 192 8.35 29.97 14.26
C GLU A 192 7.38 28.83 13.96
N VAL A 193 6.68 28.88 12.83
CA VAL A 193 5.74 27.84 12.40
C VAL A 193 6.28 27.17 11.14
N PRO A 194 6.32 25.83 11.05
CA PRO A 194 6.75 25.15 9.85
C PRO A 194 5.84 25.48 8.66
N VAL A 195 6.43 25.57 7.47
CA VAL A 195 5.74 25.80 6.19
C VAL A 195 6.09 24.70 5.21
N TYR A 196 5.13 24.34 4.38
CA TYR A 196 5.29 23.54 3.17
C TYR A 196 4.65 24.26 1.99
N VAL A 197 5.39 24.41 0.88
CA VAL A 197 4.80 24.90 -0.37
C VAL A 197 4.21 23.71 -1.11
N ILE A 198 2.89 23.72 -1.31
CA ILE A 198 2.15 22.58 -1.82
C ILE A 198 2.61 22.19 -3.23
N VAL A 199 2.68 20.89 -3.48
CA VAL A 199 2.79 20.31 -4.82
C VAL A 199 1.38 19.90 -5.25
N PRO A 200 0.90 20.21 -6.47
CA PRO A 200 -0.43 19.80 -6.91
C PRO A 200 -0.69 18.29 -6.75
N PHE A 201 -1.75 17.95 -6.03
CA PHE A 201 -2.17 16.56 -5.82
C PHE A 201 -2.97 16.07 -7.03
N THR A 202 -2.36 15.25 -7.88
CA THR A 202 -2.97 14.81 -9.15
C THR A 202 -2.81 13.31 -9.39
N ALA A 203 -3.64 12.76 -10.28
CA ALA A 203 -3.50 11.40 -10.81
C ALA A 203 -3.12 11.46 -12.29
N VAL A 204 -2.08 10.72 -12.69
CA VAL A 204 -1.54 10.77 -14.05
C VAL A 204 -2.05 9.59 -14.87
N GLY A 205 -2.49 9.86 -16.10
CA GLY A 205 -2.83 8.82 -17.09
C GLY A 205 -4.21 8.19 -16.93
N ILE A 206 -5.13 8.82 -16.20
CA ILE A 206 -6.51 8.35 -16.08
C ILE A 206 -7.18 8.38 -17.47
N PRO A 207 -7.70 7.24 -17.98
CA PRO A 207 -8.38 7.21 -19.26
C PRO A 207 -9.79 7.81 -19.16
N ALA A 208 -10.34 8.25 -20.29
CA ALA A 208 -11.74 8.68 -20.35
C ALA A 208 -12.72 7.54 -20.04
N SER A 209 -12.32 6.29 -20.32
CA SER A 209 -13.13 5.10 -20.05
C SER A 209 -12.29 3.86 -19.70
N MET A 210 -12.89 2.97 -18.91
CA MET A 210 -12.36 1.63 -18.61
C MET A 210 -13.43 0.58 -18.90
N ALA A 211 -13.04 -0.60 -19.36
CA ALA A 211 -13.99 -1.70 -19.51
C ALA A 211 -14.41 -2.27 -18.15
N VAL A 212 -15.61 -2.83 -18.03
CA VAL A 212 -16.00 -3.64 -16.87
C VAL A 212 -14.96 -4.74 -16.62
N ASN A 213 -14.61 -4.96 -15.35
CA ASN A 213 -13.55 -5.85 -14.86
C ASN A 213 -12.12 -5.40 -15.19
N ASP A 214 -11.93 -4.25 -15.83
CA ASP A 214 -10.60 -3.71 -16.02
C ASP A 214 -9.99 -3.26 -14.69
N VAL A 215 -8.70 -3.54 -14.52
CA VAL A 215 -7.93 -3.24 -13.33
C VAL A 215 -6.67 -2.51 -13.77
N GLN A 216 -6.55 -1.24 -13.37
CA GLN A 216 -5.40 -0.41 -13.72
C GLN A 216 -4.83 0.29 -12.50
N THR A 217 -3.54 0.62 -12.57
CA THR A 217 -2.85 1.39 -11.52
C THR A 217 -2.36 2.70 -12.10
N PHE A 218 -2.63 3.79 -11.36
CA PHE A 218 -2.29 5.15 -11.76
C PHE A 218 -1.40 5.80 -10.70
N ASN A 219 -0.40 6.54 -11.14
CA ASN A 219 0.49 7.25 -10.23
C ASN A 219 -0.21 8.48 -9.67
N LEU A 220 -0.03 8.71 -8.37
CA LEU A 220 -0.43 9.94 -7.68
C LEU A 220 0.81 10.81 -7.49
N THR A 221 0.70 12.09 -7.84
CA THR A 221 1.75 13.10 -7.62
C THR A 221 1.33 14.06 -6.52
N GLY A 222 2.29 14.76 -5.91
CA GLY A 222 2.00 15.75 -4.86
C GLY A 222 1.51 15.15 -3.54
N VAL A 223 1.73 13.85 -3.31
CA VAL A 223 1.44 13.22 -2.01
C VAL A 223 2.28 13.86 -0.93
N TYR A 224 1.62 14.46 0.07
CA TYR A 224 2.30 15.13 1.17
C TYR A 224 2.79 14.12 2.21
N ASN A 225 4.08 14.19 2.55
CA ASN A 225 4.68 13.42 3.63
C ASN A 225 4.69 14.28 4.90
N THR A 226 3.98 13.82 5.94
CA THR A 226 3.83 14.57 7.20
C THR A 226 5.07 14.52 8.10
N GLY A 227 6.09 13.73 7.73
CA GLY A 227 7.27 13.46 8.55
C GLY A 227 7.00 12.57 9.78
N SER A 228 5.73 12.24 10.04
CA SER A 228 5.29 11.47 11.20
C SER A 228 4.56 10.20 10.76
N LEU A 229 4.96 9.09 11.36
CA LEU A 229 4.36 7.78 11.08
C LEU A 229 3.02 7.66 11.82
N GLN A 230 1.94 7.39 11.09
CA GLN A 230 0.63 7.07 11.66
C GLN A 230 0.01 5.91 10.90
N ASN A 231 -0.44 4.88 11.63
CA ASN A 231 -0.97 3.65 11.05
C ASN A 231 -0.03 3.04 9.97
N GLY A 232 1.27 3.11 10.21
CA GLY A 232 2.31 2.62 9.29
C GLY A 232 2.59 3.49 8.06
N ARG A 233 1.91 4.63 7.89
CA ARG A 233 2.09 5.55 6.75
C ARG A 233 2.64 6.91 7.14
N TYR A 234 3.43 7.50 6.26
CA TYR A 234 3.96 8.86 6.35
C TYR A 234 3.09 9.90 5.62
N ASP A 235 2.18 9.46 4.75
CA ASP A 235 1.14 10.29 4.15
C ASP A 235 -0.16 10.23 4.96
N ARG A 236 -1.15 11.04 4.56
CA ARG A 236 -2.53 10.96 5.05
C ARG A 236 -3.52 10.90 3.90
N VAL A 237 -3.14 10.26 2.80
CA VAL A 237 -4.04 10.12 1.66
C VAL A 237 -5.18 9.18 2.05
N THR A 238 -6.41 9.63 1.81
CA THR A 238 -7.63 8.87 2.05
C THR A 238 -8.49 8.84 0.80
N ILE A 239 -9.15 7.72 0.55
CA ILE A 239 -10.26 7.63 -0.40
C ILE A 239 -11.51 7.98 0.40
N THR A 240 -12.11 9.13 0.11
CA THR A 240 -13.23 9.68 0.89
C THR A 240 -14.58 9.28 0.34
N ALA A 241 -14.65 9.00 -0.97
CA ALA A 241 -15.84 8.44 -1.60
C ALA A 241 -15.48 7.69 -2.88
N ASN A 242 -16.23 6.63 -3.17
CA ASN A 242 -16.34 5.99 -4.47
C ASN A 242 -17.79 5.53 -4.66
N ASN A 243 -18.28 5.49 -5.90
CA ASN A 243 -19.61 4.94 -6.18
C ASN A 243 -19.54 3.42 -6.47
N ASP A 244 -20.70 2.80 -6.65
CA ASP A 244 -20.85 1.36 -6.91
C ASP A 244 -20.22 0.90 -8.24
N LYS A 245 -19.84 1.84 -9.11
CA LYS A 245 -19.23 1.54 -10.42
C LYS A 245 -17.77 1.18 -10.34
N VAL A 246 -17.10 1.49 -9.23
CA VAL A 246 -15.64 1.37 -9.11
C VAL A 246 -15.20 1.00 -7.70
N GLU A 247 -14.15 0.19 -7.62
CA GLU A 247 -13.38 0.01 -6.39
C GLU A 247 -12.00 0.63 -6.55
N ALA A 248 -11.58 1.38 -5.54
CA ALA A 248 -10.29 2.03 -5.52
C ALA A 248 -9.53 1.64 -4.26
N THR A 249 -8.25 1.33 -4.43
CA THR A 249 -7.32 1.01 -3.33
C THR A 249 -6.03 1.79 -3.52
N LEU A 250 -5.41 2.21 -2.42
CA LEU A 250 -4.17 2.97 -2.49
C LEU A 250 -2.99 2.03 -2.69
N ILE A 251 -2.04 2.44 -3.52
CA ILE A 251 -0.75 1.77 -3.70
C ILE A 251 0.30 2.54 -2.92
N THR A 252 1.04 1.83 -2.07
CA THR A 252 2.11 2.37 -1.25
C THR A 252 3.46 1.82 -1.66
N LYS A 253 4.52 2.59 -1.38
CA LYS A 253 5.91 2.13 -1.40
C LYS A 253 6.46 2.12 0.01
N ASP A 254 7.34 1.16 0.29
CA ASP A 254 8.13 1.14 1.51
C ASP A 254 9.10 2.33 1.55
N ILE A 255 9.11 3.04 2.68
CA ILE A 255 10.19 3.95 3.06
C ILE A 255 11.18 3.15 3.89
N LYS A 256 12.42 3.07 3.41
CA LYS A 256 13.48 2.29 4.05
C LYS A 256 14.57 3.18 4.62
N ALA A 257 15.17 2.77 5.73
CA ALA A 257 16.28 3.46 6.35
C ALA A 257 17.49 3.53 5.40
N GLN A 258 18.23 4.64 5.49
CA GLN A 258 19.51 4.84 4.80
C GLN A 258 20.67 4.68 5.78
N GLY A 259 21.89 4.46 5.26
CA GLY A 259 23.11 4.30 6.07
C GLY A 259 23.23 2.90 6.71
N ASN A 260 23.74 2.82 7.94
CA ASN A 260 24.14 1.57 8.60
C ASN A 260 23.01 0.54 8.79
N ASN A 261 21.75 0.96 8.69
CA ASN A 261 20.55 0.11 8.79
C ASN A 261 19.82 -0.03 7.44
N GLN A 262 20.56 0.00 6.33
CA GLN A 262 20.00 0.01 4.98
C GLN A 262 19.03 -1.16 4.76
N GLY A 263 17.81 -0.85 4.30
CA GLY A 263 16.81 -1.84 3.92
C GLY A 263 15.73 -2.11 4.98
N THR A 264 15.91 -1.67 6.23
CA THR A 264 14.86 -1.76 7.25
C THR A 264 13.68 -0.85 6.89
N LYS A 265 12.47 -1.42 6.83
CA LYS A 265 11.22 -0.66 6.59
C LYS A 265 10.90 0.24 7.78
N LEU A 266 10.80 1.55 7.52
CA LEU A 266 10.41 2.57 8.50
C LEU A 266 8.91 2.87 8.45
N GLY A 267 8.29 2.68 7.28
CA GLY A 267 6.88 2.95 7.05
C GLY A 267 6.57 2.90 5.56
N GLU A 268 5.42 3.44 5.19
CA GLU A 268 4.94 3.46 3.81
C GLU A 268 4.56 4.87 3.36
N LEU A 269 4.58 5.09 2.05
CA LEU A 269 4.10 6.31 1.43
C LEU A 269 3.24 5.96 0.21
N VAL A 270 2.06 6.55 0.11
CA VAL A 270 1.21 6.42 -1.09
C VAL A 270 1.92 6.97 -2.32
N THR A 271 1.87 6.20 -3.40
CA THR A 271 2.44 6.55 -4.71
C THR A 271 1.44 6.45 -5.85
N GLY A 272 0.30 5.80 -5.61
CA GLY A 272 -0.64 5.54 -6.66
C GLY A 272 -1.99 5.06 -6.14
N ILE A 273 -2.87 4.79 -7.09
CA ILE A 273 -4.20 4.27 -6.88
C ILE A 273 -4.44 3.11 -7.85
N LYS A 274 -4.88 1.97 -7.33
CA LYS A 274 -5.38 0.85 -8.13
C LYS A 274 -6.88 0.97 -8.23
N ILE A 275 -7.38 0.94 -9.45
CA ILE A 275 -8.78 1.13 -9.80
C ILE A 275 -9.29 -0.15 -10.46
N THR A 276 -10.37 -0.71 -9.94
CA THR A 276 -11.12 -1.83 -10.52
C THR A 276 -12.48 -1.34 -10.97
N ALA A 277 -12.73 -1.38 -12.28
CA ALA A 277 -14.03 -1.05 -12.86
C ALA A 277 -15.03 -2.19 -12.65
N LYS A 278 -16.16 -1.92 -11.99
CA LYS A 278 -17.11 -2.97 -11.57
C LYS A 278 -18.37 -3.04 -12.42
N GLN A 279 -18.97 -1.89 -12.72
CA GLN A 279 -20.26 -1.82 -13.39
C GLN A 279 -20.29 -0.65 -14.35
N ALA A 280 -20.95 -0.82 -15.50
CA ALA A 280 -21.12 0.25 -16.48
C ALA A 280 -21.80 1.49 -15.87
N GLY A 281 -21.32 2.66 -16.29
CA GLY A 281 -21.81 3.96 -15.81
C GLY A 281 -20.66 4.93 -15.50
N GLU A 282 -21.02 6.12 -15.03
CA GLU A 282 -20.03 7.10 -14.59
C GLU A 282 -19.39 6.66 -13.28
N ALA A 283 -18.07 6.54 -13.23
CA ALA A 283 -17.30 6.25 -12.04
C ALA A 283 -16.72 7.56 -11.47
N VAL A 284 -16.83 7.71 -10.16
CA VAL A 284 -16.29 8.87 -9.42
C VAL A 284 -15.53 8.36 -8.21
N ILE A 285 -14.30 8.83 -8.03
CA ILE A 285 -13.47 8.58 -6.85
C ILE A 285 -13.02 9.93 -6.31
N GLN A 286 -13.15 10.10 -4.99
CA GLN A 286 -12.69 11.27 -4.27
C GLN A 286 -11.54 10.89 -3.35
N LEU A 287 -10.46 11.66 -3.42
CA LEU A 287 -9.31 11.51 -2.54
C LEU A 287 -9.03 12.82 -1.81
N THR A 288 -8.52 12.71 -0.57
CA THR A 288 -7.95 13.84 0.18
C THR A 288 -6.49 13.55 0.46
N ASN A 289 -5.63 14.55 0.29
CA ASN A 289 -4.20 14.49 0.61
C ASN A 289 -3.90 14.97 2.03
N GLY A 290 -2.71 14.68 2.54
CA GLY A 290 -2.32 15.06 3.91
C GLY A 290 -2.12 16.57 4.14
N ASP A 291 -2.04 17.35 3.06
CA ASP A 291 -2.03 18.82 3.10
C ASP A 291 -3.43 19.44 2.90
N GLY A 292 -4.48 18.61 2.83
CA GLY A 292 -5.86 19.03 2.68
C GLY A 292 -6.33 19.22 1.23
N GLN A 293 -5.47 19.04 0.22
CA GLN A 293 -5.90 19.05 -1.18
C GLN A 293 -6.92 17.94 -1.45
N SER A 294 -7.91 18.21 -2.30
CA SER A 294 -8.89 17.22 -2.78
C SER A 294 -8.68 16.92 -4.26
N LEU A 295 -8.82 15.66 -4.63
CA LEU A 295 -8.71 15.19 -6.01
C LEU A 295 -9.93 14.35 -6.37
N GLN A 296 -10.65 14.79 -7.40
CA GLN A 296 -11.72 14.02 -8.04
C GLN A 296 -11.19 13.31 -9.27
N ILE A 297 -11.36 12.01 -9.33
CA ILE A 297 -11.14 11.18 -10.53
C ILE A 297 -12.51 10.80 -11.09
N LYS A 298 -12.75 11.13 -12.36
CA LYS A 298 -14.00 10.83 -13.07
C LYS A 298 -13.72 10.19 -14.43
N PHE A 299 -14.36 9.07 -14.71
CA PHE A 299 -14.27 8.35 -15.99
C PHE A 299 -15.53 7.51 -16.23
N THR A 300 -15.70 6.94 -17.43
CA THR A 300 -16.84 6.08 -17.75
C THR A 300 -16.45 4.60 -17.73
N VAL A 301 -17.21 3.77 -17.03
CA VAL A 301 -17.11 2.32 -17.16
C VAL A 301 -18.01 1.85 -18.29
N THR A 302 -17.45 1.12 -19.25
CA THR A 302 -18.15 0.61 -20.44
C THR A 302 -18.15 -0.91 -20.48
N ALA A 303 -19.14 -1.52 -21.14
CA ALA A 303 -19.09 -2.94 -21.44
C ALA A 303 -17.83 -3.29 -22.25
N TYR A 304 -17.26 -4.48 -22.02
CA TYR A 304 -16.14 -4.96 -22.83
C TYR A 304 -16.61 -5.28 -24.24
N VAL A 305 -15.97 -4.68 -25.24
CA VAL A 305 -16.23 -4.95 -26.67
C VAL A 305 -14.88 -5.20 -27.35
N ALA A 306 -14.59 -6.45 -27.71
CA ALA A 306 -13.30 -6.85 -28.27
C ALA A 306 -12.92 -6.03 -29.52
N ASN A 307 -13.91 -5.70 -30.36
CA ASN A 307 -13.71 -4.90 -31.57
C ASN A 307 -13.24 -3.47 -31.31
N ASN A 308 -13.33 -2.95 -30.08
CA ASN A 308 -12.74 -1.66 -29.73
C ASN A 308 -11.21 -1.73 -29.64
N TYR A 309 -10.66 -2.93 -29.43
CA TYR A 309 -9.24 -3.13 -29.15
C TYR A 309 -8.48 -3.84 -30.27
N PHE A 310 -9.16 -4.69 -31.04
CA PHE A 310 -8.51 -5.59 -32.00
C PHE A 310 -8.91 -5.30 -33.44
N ASN A 311 -7.97 -5.53 -34.35
CA ASN A 311 -8.24 -5.76 -35.77
C ASN A 311 -8.14 -7.25 -36.03
N VAL A 312 -9.05 -7.77 -36.86
CA VAL A 312 -9.00 -9.15 -37.37
C VAL A 312 -9.12 -9.05 -38.89
N ASN A 313 -8.09 -9.49 -39.61
CA ASN A 313 -8.10 -9.45 -41.08
C ASN A 313 -8.96 -10.58 -41.68
N ALA A 314 -9.08 -10.63 -43.01
CA ALA A 314 -9.88 -11.63 -43.72
C ALA A 314 -9.45 -13.08 -43.43
N ASP A 315 -8.17 -13.30 -43.13
CA ASP A 315 -7.62 -14.61 -42.78
C ASP A 315 -7.82 -14.98 -41.30
N GLY A 316 -8.43 -14.09 -40.51
CA GLY A 316 -8.65 -14.28 -39.08
C GLY A 316 -7.41 -13.97 -38.22
N VAL A 317 -6.41 -13.27 -38.76
CA VAL A 317 -5.20 -12.86 -38.03
C VAL A 317 -5.51 -11.63 -37.20
N LEU A 318 -5.26 -11.74 -35.90
CA LEU A 318 -5.54 -10.74 -34.89
C LEU A 318 -4.30 -9.88 -34.58
N THR A 319 -4.50 -8.57 -34.54
CA THR A 319 -3.56 -7.59 -33.98
C THR A 319 -4.29 -6.63 -33.04
N VAL A 320 -3.56 -6.00 -32.11
CA VAL A 320 -4.08 -4.86 -31.33
C VAL A 320 -4.11 -3.60 -32.22
N LYS A 321 -5.14 -2.76 -32.05
CA LYS A 321 -5.27 -1.47 -32.75
C LYS A 321 -4.17 -0.50 -32.31
N SER A 322 -3.72 0.37 -33.21
CA SER A 322 -2.72 1.38 -32.85
C SER A 322 -3.27 2.35 -31.81
N GLY A 323 -2.45 2.70 -30.80
CA GLY A 323 -2.79 3.69 -29.77
C GLY A 323 -3.73 3.23 -28.66
N VAL A 324 -4.13 1.95 -28.62
CA VAL A 324 -4.99 1.42 -27.54
C VAL A 324 -4.17 0.68 -26.49
N ILE A 325 -4.61 0.79 -25.24
CA ILE A 325 -4.14 -0.01 -24.11
C ILE A 325 -5.24 -1.01 -23.76
N LEU A 326 -4.89 -2.30 -23.76
CA LEU A 326 -5.78 -3.39 -23.41
C LEU A 326 -6.11 -3.37 -21.91
N PRO A 327 -7.32 -3.79 -21.53
CA PRO A 327 -7.67 -3.99 -20.14
C PRO A 327 -6.96 -5.21 -19.55
N ALA A 328 -7.03 -5.36 -18.22
CA ALA A 328 -6.40 -6.47 -17.51
C ALA A 328 -6.88 -7.86 -17.94
N GLU A 329 -8.15 -7.99 -18.28
CA GLU A 329 -8.76 -9.21 -18.79
C GLU A 329 -9.13 -9.07 -20.26
N VAL A 330 -8.56 -9.93 -21.09
CA VAL A 330 -8.70 -9.87 -22.54
C VAL A 330 -9.46 -11.09 -23.06
N VAL A 331 -10.51 -10.83 -23.84
CA VAL A 331 -11.23 -11.85 -24.60
C VAL A 331 -11.13 -11.50 -26.08
N LEU A 332 -10.60 -12.43 -26.88
CA LEU A 332 -10.41 -12.18 -28.30
C LEU A 332 -11.76 -12.17 -29.06
N PRO A 333 -11.88 -11.39 -30.15
CA PRO A 333 -13.02 -11.45 -31.06
C PRO A 333 -13.30 -12.88 -31.55
N SER A 334 -14.58 -13.21 -31.74
CA SER A 334 -15.01 -14.57 -32.11
C SER A 334 -14.51 -15.03 -33.49
N ASN A 335 -14.21 -14.09 -34.39
CA ASN A 335 -13.67 -14.35 -35.73
C ASN A 335 -12.13 -14.47 -35.77
N ALA A 336 -11.44 -14.28 -34.64
CA ALA A 336 -9.99 -14.47 -34.57
C ALA A 336 -9.63 -15.96 -34.64
N LYS A 337 -8.79 -16.33 -35.61
CA LYS A 337 -8.26 -17.69 -35.82
C LYS A 337 -6.79 -17.78 -35.46
N LYS A 338 -6.03 -16.71 -35.69
CA LYS A 338 -4.60 -16.62 -35.44
C LYS A 338 -4.26 -15.35 -34.68
N VAL A 339 -3.21 -15.40 -33.86
CA VAL A 339 -2.66 -14.21 -33.18
C VAL A 339 -1.29 -13.92 -33.77
N ALA A 340 -1.15 -12.73 -34.35
CA ALA A 340 0.06 -12.32 -35.03
C ALA A 340 1.27 -12.26 -34.08
N GLU A 341 2.47 -12.38 -34.64
CA GLU A 341 3.71 -12.14 -33.92
C GLU A 341 3.66 -10.75 -33.25
N LYS A 342 4.05 -10.67 -31.97
CA LYS A 342 4.09 -9.41 -31.20
C LYS A 342 2.75 -8.67 -31.10
N ALA A 343 1.62 -9.35 -31.31
CA ALA A 343 0.30 -8.71 -31.30
C ALA A 343 -0.01 -7.93 -29.99
N PHE A 344 0.61 -8.29 -28.86
CA PHE A 344 0.43 -7.68 -27.55
C PHE A 344 1.64 -6.83 -27.11
N LYS A 345 2.49 -6.43 -28.05
CA LYS A 345 3.59 -5.51 -27.78
C LYS A 345 3.08 -4.23 -27.10
N ASN A 346 3.81 -3.79 -26.07
CA ASN A 346 3.51 -2.59 -25.29
C ASN A 346 2.12 -2.59 -24.61
N GLN A 347 1.63 -3.74 -24.16
CA GLN A 347 0.36 -3.88 -23.44
C GLN A 347 0.61 -4.15 -21.94
N PRO A 348 0.84 -3.10 -21.11
CA PRO A 348 1.37 -3.25 -19.74
C PRO A 348 0.36 -3.82 -18.75
N ASN A 349 -0.94 -3.69 -19.02
CA ASN A 349 -2.01 -4.02 -18.07
C ASN A 349 -2.49 -5.46 -18.16
N VAL A 350 -2.19 -6.19 -19.25
CA VAL A 350 -2.79 -7.50 -19.52
C VAL A 350 -2.30 -8.54 -18.52
N THR A 351 -3.25 -9.15 -17.80
CA THR A 351 -2.98 -10.21 -16.82
C THR A 351 -3.63 -11.54 -17.19
N SER A 352 -4.73 -11.50 -17.94
CA SER A 352 -5.46 -12.69 -18.40
C SER A 352 -5.80 -12.58 -19.88
N ILE A 353 -5.55 -13.65 -20.64
CA ILE A 353 -5.96 -13.75 -22.06
C ILE A 353 -6.76 -15.02 -22.28
N ASP A 354 -7.94 -14.89 -22.88
CA ASP A 354 -8.74 -16.01 -23.38
C ASP A 354 -8.62 -16.15 -24.91
N PHE A 355 -7.91 -17.19 -25.36
CA PHE A 355 -7.66 -17.55 -26.76
C PHE A 355 -8.78 -18.41 -27.37
N ASN A 356 -10.02 -18.27 -26.90
CA ASN A 356 -11.19 -19.14 -27.16
C ASN A 356 -11.38 -19.74 -28.56
N ASN A 357 -11.03 -19.01 -29.63
CA ASN A 357 -11.23 -19.44 -31.02
C ASN A 357 -9.93 -19.50 -31.84
N VAL A 358 -8.79 -19.27 -31.20
CA VAL A 358 -7.48 -19.23 -31.85
C VAL A 358 -6.91 -20.64 -31.94
N THR A 359 -6.43 -21.00 -33.13
CA THR A 359 -5.71 -22.26 -33.39
C THR A 359 -4.20 -22.05 -33.44
N GLU A 360 -3.74 -20.83 -33.72
CA GLU A 360 -2.30 -20.52 -33.88
C GLU A 360 -1.92 -19.20 -33.21
N ILE A 361 -0.86 -19.23 -32.40
CA ILE A 361 -0.18 -18.05 -31.87
C ILE A 361 1.22 -18.03 -32.50
N GLU A 362 1.55 -17.01 -33.30
CA GLU A 362 2.75 -17.02 -34.15
C GLU A 362 4.06 -16.95 -33.35
N GLY A 363 4.06 -16.31 -32.18
CA GLY A 363 5.22 -16.22 -31.28
C GLY A 363 5.49 -14.81 -30.78
N SER A 364 6.43 -14.69 -29.85
CA SER A 364 6.93 -13.43 -29.27
C SER A 364 5.82 -12.43 -28.91
N LEU A 365 4.76 -12.94 -28.27
CA LEU A 365 3.46 -12.25 -28.16
C LEU A 365 3.57 -10.81 -27.62
N PHE A 366 4.52 -10.58 -26.72
CA PHE A 366 4.79 -9.29 -26.06
C PHE A 366 6.12 -8.61 -26.46
N ASP A 367 6.90 -9.18 -27.38
CA ASP A 367 8.24 -8.67 -27.78
C ASP A 367 9.27 -8.62 -26.63
N ASN A 368 9.15 -9.52 -25.64
CA ASN A 368 9.95 -9.50 -24.40
C ASN A 368 11.44 -9.84 -24.57
N VAL A 369 11.87 -10.29 -25.75
CA VAL A 369 13.30 -10.44 -26.05
C VAL A 369 13.97 -9.07 -26.11
N ALA A 370 13.29 -8.07 -26.67
CA ALA A 370 13.79 -6.69 -26.77
C ALA A 370 13.64 -5.91 -25.45
N ASN A 371 12.75 -6.35 -24.55
CA ASN A 371 12.52 -5.74 -23.26
C ASN A 371 12.37 -6.81 -22.15
N PRO A 372 13.43 -7.11 -21.39
CA PRO A 372 13.44 -8.22 -20.43
C PRO A 372 12.62 -7.95 -19.17
N THR A 373 11.94 -6.79 -19.05
CA THR A 373 10.97 -6.57 -17.97
C THR A 373 9.90 -7.65 -18.07
N GLY A 374 9.65 -8.38 -16.97
CA GLY A 374 8.65 -9.45 -16.96
C GLY A 374 7.26 -8.97 -17.39
N ILE A 375 6.46 -9.88 -17.95
CA ILE A 375 5.05 -9.60 -18.28
C ILE A 375 4.11 -10.01 -17.15
N ASN A 376 3.00 -9.29 -17.06
CA ASN A 376 2.03 -9.39 -15.98
C ASN A 376 1.02 -10.53 -16.14
N ILE A 377 1.25 -11.45 -17.07
CA ILE A 377 0.36 -12.60 -17.31
C ILE A 377 0.34 -13.52 -16.10
N THR A 378 -0.86 -13.74 -15.57
CA THR A 378 -1.16 -14.67 -14.47
C THR A 378 -2.05 -15.82 -14.91
N LYS A 379 -2.81 -15.64 -16.02
CA LYS A 379 -3.76 -16.61 -16.53
C LYS A 379 -3.83 -16.59 -18.05
N VAL A 380 -3.89 -17.78 -18.65
CA VAL A 380 -4.15 -17.96 -20.08
C VAL A 380 -5.16 -19.08 -20.26
N ILE A 381 -6.09 -18.92 -21.20
CA ILE A 381 -7.06 -19.96 -21.54
C ILE A 381 -6.90 -20.32 -23.02
N MET A 382 -6.62 -21.60 -23.30
CA MET A 382 -6.26 -22.06 -24.64
C MET A 382 -7.08 -23.31 -24.99
N ARG A 383 -8.34 -23.14 -25.43
CA ARG A 383 -9.24 -24.29 -25.64
C ARG A 383 -9.03 -25.02 -26.98
N LYS A 384 -8.61 -24.31 -28.02
CA LYS A 384 -8.49 -24.82 -29.41
C LYS A 384 -7.11 -24.62 -30.02
N VAL A 385 -6.15 -24.15 -29.23
CA VAL A 385 -4.82 -23.82 -29.73
C VAL A 385 -4.11 -25.10 -30.17
N GLU A 386 -3.62 -25.11 -31.40
CA GLU A 386 -2.85 -26.21 -31.99
C GLU A 386 -1.36 -25.88 -32.06
N LYS A 387 -1.02 -24.61 -32.23
CA LYS A 387 0.36 -24.14 -32.39
C LYS A 387 0.62 -22.92 -31.53
N ILE A 388 1.69 -23.00 -30.75
CA ILE A 388 2.26 -21.90 -29.97
C ILE A 388 3.68 -21.67 -30.47
N GLY A 389 3.94 -20.48 -31.01
CA GLY A 389 5.25 -20.09 -31.53
C GLY A 389 6.28 -19.83 -30.45
N TYR A 390 7.50 -19.50 -30.88
CA TYR A 390 8.63 -19.22 -29.99
C TYR A 390 8.33 -18.06 -29.04
N ASP A 391 8.94 -18.04 -27.86
CA ASP A 391 8.91 -16.92 -26.91
C ASP A 391 7.53 -16.41 -26.46
N THR A 392 6.45 -17.15 -26.74
CA THR A 392 5.08 -16.66 -26.60
C THR A 392 4.78 -16.11 -25.20
N PHE A 393 5.20 -16.81 -24.13
CA PHE A 393 5.01 -16.40 -22.74
C PHE A 393 6.34 -16.15 -22.02
N ARG A 394 7.41 -15.85 -22.76
CA ARG A 394 8.72 -15.55 -22.17
C ARG A 394 8.58 -14.46 -21.10
N ASN A 395 9.25 -14.66 -19.97
CA ASN A 395 9.27 -13.77 -18.82
C ASN A 395 7.87 -13.49 -18.21
N ALA A 396 6.91 -14.41 -18.31
CA ALA A 396 5.68 -14.36 -17.52
C ALA A 396 5.97 -14.65 -16.04
N VAL A 397 6.57 -13.67 -15.35
CA VAL A 397 7.12 -13.80 -13.99
C VAL A 397 6.05 -13.99 -12.92
N HIS A 398 4.78 -13.80 -13.24
CA HIS A 398 3.65 -14.02 -12.34
C HIS A 398 2.81 -15.27 -12.69
N LEU A 399 3.09 -15.94 -13.81
CA LEU A 399 2.34 -17.11 -14.26
C LEU A 399 2.72 -18.33 -13.41
N LYS A 400 1.82 -18.76 -12.53
CA LYS A 400 2.05 -19.93 -11.66
C LYS A 400 1.71 -21.26 -12.32
N VAL A 401 0.73 -21.25 -13.22
CA VAL A 401 0.15 -22.46 -13.82
C VAL A 401 -0.12 -22.19 -15.30
N ILE A 402 0.22 -23.16 -16.14
CA ILE A 402 -0.21 -23.17 -17.54
C ILE A 402 -0.79 -24.53 -17.91
N GLU A 403 -1.92 -24.50 -18.61
CA GLU A 403 -2.61 -25.68 -19.11
C GLU A 403 -2.68 -25.61 -20.64
N PHE A 404 -2.13 -26.63 -21.29
CA PHE A 404 -2.17 -26.81 -22.72
C PHE A 404 -3.28 -27.80 -23.13
N PRO A 405 -4.08 -27.47 -24.15
CA PRO A 405 -5.20 -28.30 -24.58
C PRO A 405 -4.73 -29.60 -25.22
N SER A 406 -5.66 -30.55 -25.39
CA SER A 406 -5.42 -31.80 -26.12
C SER A 406 -5.15 -31.58 -27.61
N THR A 407 -5.51 -30.40 -28.14
CA THR A 407 -5.29 -30.00 -29.54
C THR A 407 -3.87 -29.55 -29.83
N LEU A 408 -3.03 -29.28 -28.81
CA LEU A 408 -1.69 -28.73 -29.01
C LEU A 408 -0.78 -29.74 -29.72
N LYS A 409 -0.25 -29.32 -30.88
CA LYS A 409 0.68 -30.09 -31.72
C LYS A 409 2.10 -29.53 -31.66
N PHE A 410 2.25 -28.21 -31.55
CA PHE A 410 3.54 -27.52 -31.62
C PHE A 410 3.72 -26.53 -30.48
N LEU A 411 4.90 -26.56 -29.85
CA LEU A 411 5.31 -25.64 -28.80
C LEU A 411 6.72 -25.09 -29.12
N GLY A 412 6.78 -23.79 -29.37
CA GLY A 412 7.99 -23.13 -29.83
C GLY A 412 9.09 -23.01 -28.78
N ASN A 413 10.31 -22.86 -29.27
CA ASN A 413 11.49 -22.63 -28.45
C ASN A 413 11.28 -21.46 -27.48
N GLN A 414 11.73 -21.65 -26.24
CA GLN A 414 11.73 -20.66 -25.16
C GLN A 414 10.37 -20.03 -24.84
N SER A 415 9.26 -20.68 -25.23
CA SER A 415 7.89 -20.22 -24.97
C SER A 415 7.60 -19.91 -23.50
N LEU A 416 8.25 -20.60 -22.55
CA LEU A 416 8.11 -20.43 -21.10
C LEU A 416 9.44 -20.05 -20.42
N PHE A 417 10.41 -19.54 -21.17
CA PHE A 417 11.69 -19.11 -20.61
C PHE A 417 11.49 -17.95 -19.63
N GLY A 418 12.19 -17.96 -18.49
CA GLY A 418 12.09 -16.88 -17.49
C GLY A 418 10.75 -16.79 -16.74
N CYS A 419 9.86 -17.79 -16.84
CA CYS A 419 8.62 -17.85 -16.05
C CYS A 419 8.91 -18.27 -14.59
N THR A 420 9.50 -17.37 -13.80
CA THR A 420 10.08 -17.70 -12.48
C THR A 420 9.06 -18.08 -11.39
N ALA A 421 7.80 -17.64 -11.52
CA ALA A 421 6.71 -18.06 -10.63
C ALA A 421 6.07 -19.39 -11.04
N LEU A 422 6.40 -19.98 -12.18
CA LEU A 422 5.76 -21.20 -12.68
C LEU A 422 6.01 -22.35 -11.70
N ARG A 423 4.93 -23.09 -11.39
CA ARG A 423 4.93 -24.26 -10.50
C ARG A 423 4.26 -25.47 -11.13
N ALA A 424 3.30 -25.28 -12.04
CA ALA A 424 2.60 -26.39 -12.69
C ALA A 424 2.48 -26.17 -14.19
N VAL A 425 2.78 -27.21 -14.96
CA VAL A 425 2.52 -27.29 -16.40
C VAL A 425 1.66 -28.51 -16.64
N ALA A 426 0.55 -28.34 -17.37
CA ALA A 426 -0.35 -29.42 -17.71
C ALA A 426 -0.48 -29.57 -19.23
N PHE A 427 -0.44 -30.80 -19.73
CA PHE A 427 -0.82 -31.13 -21.10
C PHE A 427 -1.97 -32.13 -21.08
N ARG A 428 -3.08 -31.82 -21.75
CA ARG A 428 -4.24 -32.71 -21.83
C ARG A 428 -4.10 -33.80 -22.91
N SER A 429 -3.15 -33.66 -23.84
CA SER A 429 -2.94 -34.60 -24.94
C SER A 429 -2.19 -35.87 -24.49
N THR A 430 -2.55 -37.02 -25.04
CA THR A 430 -1.76 -38.26 -24.90
C THR A 430 -0.48 -38.25 -25.73
N THR A 431 -0.38 -37.36 -26.71
CA THR A 431 0.81 -37.19 -27.56
C THR A 431 1.50 -35.88 -27.22
N PRO A 432 2.79 -35.89 -26.84
CA PRO A 432 3.52 -34.67 -26.54
C PRO A 432 3.64 -33.77 -27.78
N PRO A 433 3.70 -32.43 -27.61
CA PRO A 433 3.91 -31.54 -28.73
C PRO A 433 5.33 -31.68 -29.29
N LYS A 434 5.45 -31.45 -30.60
CA LYS A 434 6.72 -31.22 -31.27
C LYS A 434 7.26 -29.82 -30.93
N GLY A 435 8.57 -29.64 -31.03
CA GLY A 435 9.19 -28.33 -30.88
C GLY A 435 9.09 -27.51 -32.15
N MET A 436 9.48 -26.23 -32.07
CA MET A 436 9.56 -25.34 -33.23
C MET A 436 10.67 -24.29 -33.06
N THR A 437 11.44 -24.04 -34.12
CA THR A 437 12.50 -23.02 -34.14
C THR A 437 11.95 -21.59 -34.25
N TYR A 438 12.83 -20.60 -34.11
CA TYR A 438 12.51 -19.19 -34.35
C TYR A 438 12.09 -18.88 -35.80
N SER A 439 12.48 -19.73 -36.76
CA SER A 439 12.07 -19.62 -38.17
C SER A 439 10.77 -20.38 -38.47
N GLY A 440 10.12 -20.95 -37.46
CA GLY A 440 8.89 -21.74 -37.63
C GLY A 440 9.10 -23.19 -38.08
N SER A 441 10.34 -23.67 -38.14
CA SER A 441 10.67 -25.04 -38.55
C SER A 441 10.35 -26.03 -37.44
N GLU A 442 9.74 -27.17 -37.77
CA GLU A 442 9.41 -28.23 -36.80
C GLU A 442 10.68 -28.87 -36.21
N LEU A 443 10.64 -29.16 -34.91
CA LEU A 443 11.63 -29.97 -34.21
C LEU A 443 10.95 -31.23 -33.67
N GLU A 444 11.68 -32.33 -33.60
CA GLU A 444 11.15 -33.58 -33.03
C GLU A 444 10.75 -33.43 -31.55
N LYS A 445 11.39 -32.52 -30.82
CA LYS A 445 11.24 -32.36 -29.36
C LYS A 445 10.97 -30.92 -28.98
N ALA A 446 10.09 -30.72 -27.99
CA ALA A 446 9.76 -29.42 -27.42
C ALA A 446 10.56 -29.10 -26.13
N GLU A 447 11.64 -29.82 -25.85
CA GLU A 447 12.50 -29.68 -24.66
C GLU A 447 13.08 -28.27 -24.45
N ASN A 448 13.16 -27.46 -25.51
CA ASN A 448 13.65 -26.09 -25.49
C ASN A 448 12.57 -25.05 -25.14
N ALA A 449 11.29 -25.44 -25.02
CA ALA A 449 10.22 -24.53 -24.65
C ALA A 449 10.34 -24.04 -23.19
N LEU A 450 10.98 -24.83 -22.33
CA LEU A 450 11.15 -24.57 -20.91
C LEU A 450 12.61 -24.24 -20.58
N ASP A 451 12.83 -23.45 -19.52
CA ASP A 451 14.17 -23.11 -19.02
C ASP A 451 14.94 -24.37 -18.53
N THR A 452 16.26 -24.39 -18.69
CA THR A 452 17.17 -25.43 -18.16
C THR A 452 17.64 -25.18 -16.72
N ASP A 453 17.45 -23.98 -16.16
CA ASP A 453 18.17 -23.60 -14.95
C ASP A 453 17.73 -24.29 -13.63
N ARG A 454 18.70 -24.37 -12.70
CA ARG A 454 18.79 -25.30 -11.56
C ARG A 454 17.71 -25.15 -10.48
N GLY A 455 16.79 -24.20 -10.63
CA GLY A 455 15.73 -23.87 -9.68
C GLY A 455 14.35 -24.41 -10.06
N ASN A 456 14.18 -25.13 -11.19
CA ASN A 456 12.87 -25.55 -11.69
C ASN A 456 12.15 -26.49 -10.73
N ARG A 457 11.31 -25.92 -9.87
CA ARG A 457 10.40 -26.61 -8.96
C ARG A 457 8.99 -26.68 -9.58
N VAL A 458 8.95 -27.15 -10.83
CA VAL A 458 7.74 -27.26 -11.64
C VAL A 458 7.30 -28.72 -11.68
N ARG A 459 6.01 -28.96 -11.46
CA ARG A 459 5.37 -30.26 -11.67
C ARG A 459 4.73 -30.33 -13.04
N LEU A 460 4.85 -31.49 -13.69
CA LEU A 460 4.24 -31.81 -14.97
C LEU A 460 3.01 -32.69 -14.75
N PHE A 461 1.86 -32.25 -15.25
CA PHE A 461 0.61 -33.01 -15.27
C PHE A 461 0.35 -33.48 -16.70
N ILE A 462 0.28 -34.80 -16.90
CA ILE A 462 0.10 -35.43 -18.22
C ILE A 462 -0.75 -36.70 -18.10
N PRO A 463 -1.36 -37.20 -19.18
CA PRO A 463 -1.90 -38.56 -19.18
C PRO A 463 -0.80 -39.53 -18.81
N ILE A 464 -0.91 -40.17 -17.64
CA ILE A 464 0.24 -40.87 -17.04
C ILE A 464 0.72 -42.05 -17.88
N GLY A 465 -0.17 -42.66 -18.67
CA GLY A 465 0.18 -43.70 -19.66
C GLY A 465 1.14 -43.20 -20.77
N SER A 466 1.25 -41.89 -20.97
CA SER A 466 2.15 -41.26 -21.94
C SER A 466 3.47 -40.77 -21.33
N ALA A 467 3.76 -41.09 -20.07
CA ALA A 467 4.93 -40.56 -19.35
C ALA A 467 6.25 -40.76 -20.10
N THR A 468 6.48 -41.92 -20.71
CA THR A 468 7.69 -42.20 -21.50
C THR A 468 7.82 -41.30 -22.72
N ALA A 469 6.73 -41.08 -23.47
CA ALA A 469 6.74 -40.19 -24.63
C ALA A 469 7.03 -38.75 -24.23
N TYR A 470 6.41 -38.27 -23.14
CA TYR A 470 6.68 -36.94 -22.60
C TYR A 470 8.10 -36.80 -22.05
N GLN A 471 8.67 -37.85 -21.45
CA GLN A 471 10.07 -37.85 -21.00
C GLN A 471 11.02 -37.57 -22.17
N THR A 472 10.83 -38.24 -23.31
CA THR A 472 11.65 -38.04 -24.51
C THR A 472 11.42 -36.65 -25.13
N ALA A 473 10.17 -36.21 -25.24
CA ALA A 473 9.83 -34.98 -25.95
C ALA A 473 10.19 -33.70 -25.19
N LEU A 474 10.17 -33.73 -23.86
CA LEU A 474 10.40 -32.56 -23.01
C LEU A 474 11.68 -32.62 -22.16
N ASN A 475 12.43 -33.73 -22.23
CA ASN A 475 13.56 -34.01 -21.33
C ASN A 475 13.17 -33.81 -19.84
N THR A 476 12.13 -34.52 -19.41
CA THR A 476 11.44 -34.18 -18.15
C THR A 476 12.34 -34.30 -16.91
N ASN A 477 13.31 -35.20 -16.92
CA ASN A 477 14.27 -35.40 -15.82
C ASN A 477 15.11 -34.14 -15.54
N SER A 478 15.45 -33.37 -16.57
CA SER A 478 16.21 -32.13 -16.42
C SER A 478 15.31 -30.94 -16.07
N LYS A 479 14.04 -30.96 -16.48
CA LYS A 479 13.15 -29.79 -16.51
C LYS A 479 12.12 -29.72 -15.38
N PHE A 480 11.73 -30.85 -14.79
CA PHE A 480 10.66 -30.91 -13.78
C PHE A 480 11.16 -31.53 -12.47
N ARG A 481 10.85 -30.87 -11.35
CA ARG A 481 11.22 -31.32 -10.00
C ARG A 481 10.17 -30.85 -8.99
N TYR A 482 9.99 -31.63 -7.93
CA TYR A 482 9.08 -31.26 -6.85
C TYR A 482 9.68 -30.23 -5.88
N LEU A 483 8.86 -29.32 -5.34
CA LEU A 483 9.23 -28.33 -4.31
C LEU A 483 9.64 -29.03 -2.99
N LYS A 484 10.93 -29.07 -2.64
CA LYS A 484 11.37 -29.59 -1.34
C LYS A 484 11.31 -28.50 -0.26
N GLY A 485 10.38 -28.63 0.69
CA GLY A 485 10.24 -27.82 1.92
C GLY A 485 10.11 -28.70 3.16
N ALA A 486 10.19 -28.12 4.38
CA ALA A 486 10.32 -28.85 5.65
C ALA A 486 9.16 -29.83 5.99
N LYS A 487 8.00 -29.67 5.33
CA LYS A 487 6.99 -30.70 5.10
C LYS A 487 6.42 -30.44 3.71
N GLY A 488 6.32 -31.46 2.86
CA GLY A 488 5.70 -31.30 1.55
C GLY A 488 4.26 -30.79 1.68
N VAL A 489 3.87 -29.82 0.85
CA VAL A 489 2.50 -29.30 0.83
C VAL A 489 1.68 -30.16 -0.14
N ASN A 490 0.69 -30.88 0.35
CA ASN A 490 -0.26 -31.60 -0.50
C ASN A 490 -1.07 -30.62 -1.33
N TRP A 491 -0.93 -30.69 -2.65
CA TRP A 491 -1.72 -29.87 -3.59
C TRP A 491 -3.14 -30.43 -3.75
N TYR A 492 -3.30 -31.74 -3.59
CA TYR A 492 -4.57 -32.46 -3.65
C TYR A 492 -4.56 -33.65 -2.66
N THR A 493 -5.72 -34.22 -2.38
CA THR A 493 -5.84 -35.40 -1.52
C THR A 493 -5.14 -36.61 -2.17
N GLY A 494 -4.20 -37.23 -1.45
CA GLY A 494 -3.41 -38.35 -1.97
C GLY A 494 -2.19 -37.93 -2.80
N ASP A 495 -1.75 -36.68 -2.68
CA ASP A 495 -0.57 -36.18 -3.38
C ASP A 495 0.73 -36.91 -2.96
N THR A 496 1.36 -37.58 -3.92
CA THR A 496 2.59 -38.36 -3.73
C THR A 496 3.85 -37.51 -3.86
N HIS A 497 3.72 -36.21 -4.08
CA HIS A 497 4.84 -35.26 -4.20
C HIS A 497 5.79 -35.59 -5.36
N GLN A 498 5.28 -36.25 -6.40
CA GLN A 498 6.04 -36.56 -7.61
C GLN A 498 6.12 -35.34 -8.54
N ALA A 499 7.25 -35.23 -9.26
CA ALA A 499 7.45 -34.20 -10.26
C ALA A 499 6.55 -34.40 -11.49
N ILE A 500 6.25 -35.65 -11.83
CA ILE A 500 5.33 -36.03 -12.91
C ILE A 500 4.07 -36.59 -12.25
N VAL A 501 2.91 -36.12 -12.68
CA VAL A 501 1.61 -36.38 -12.04
C VAL A 501 0.59 -36.72 -13.12
N ASP A 502 -0.33 -37.61 -12.78
CA ASP A 502 -1.49 -37.86 -13.65
C ASP A 502 -2.35 -36.60 -13.79
N ILE A 503 -2.64 -36.23 -15.04
CA ILE A 503 -3.51 -35.13 -15.42
C ILE A 503 -4.90 -35.20 -14.76
N ALA A 504 -5.39 -36.39 -14.42
CA ALA A 504 -6.64 -36.58 -13.69
C ALA A 504 -6.66 -35.91 -12.30
N ASN A 505 -5.50 -35.55 -11.76
CA ASN A 505 -5.40 -34.82 -10.49
C ASN A 505 -5.29 -33.31 -10.67
N PHE A 506 -5.08 -32.80 -11.89
CA PHE A 506 -4.89 -31.36 -12.13
C PHE A 506 -6.10 -30.53 -11.66
N ASP A 507 -7.31 -30.99 -11.99
CA ASP A 507 -8.56 -30.30 -11.61
C ASP A 507 -8.86 -30.39 -10.09
N LYS A 508 -8.13 -31.23 -9.36
CA LYS A 508 -8.23 -31.39 -7.90
C LYS A 508 -7.20 -30.53 -7.16
N VAL A 509 -6.29 -29.87 -7.88
CA VAL A 509 -5.23 -29.06 -7.28
C VAL A 509 -5.82 -27.81 -6.66
N ASP A 510 -5.51 -27.60 -5.40
CA ASP A 510 -5.69 -26.32 -4.74
C ASP A 510 -4.52 -25.38 -5.10
N PHE A 511 -4.69 -24.62 -6.18
CA PHE A 511 -3.68 -23.69 -6.70
C PHE A 511 -3.40 -22.51 -5.75
N THR A 512 -4.20 -22.30 -4.70
CA THR A 512 -3.91 -21.27 -3.69
C THR A 512 -2.69 -21.62 -2.84
N LYS A 513 -2.27 -22.89 -2.84
CA LYS A 513 -1.08 -23.40 -2.15
C LYS A 513 0.23 -23.21 -2.92
N LEU A 514 0.20 -22.60 -4.12
CA LEU A 514 1.35 -22.43 -5.03
C LEU A 514 2.16 -21.15 -4.83
#